data_AF-A0A9X3TP08-F1
#
_entry.id   AF-A0A9X3TP08-F1
#
_cell.length_a   1.000
_cell.length_b   1.000
_cell.length_c   1.000
_cell.angle_alpha   90.00
_cell.angle_beta   90.00
_cell.angle_gamma   90.00
#
_symmetry.space_group_name_H-M   'P 1'
#
loop_
_entity.id
_entity.type
_entity.pdbx_description
1 polymer ?
#
loop_
_entity_poly.entity_id
_entity_poly.type
_entity_poly.pdbx_seq_one_letter_code
_entity_poly.pdbx_strand_id
1 'polypeptide(L)'
;MNVLQKHTVELLQLTYRLEKELLLEEPHLDIILDLIDQREILMGEIDALIAQGERIDERSKKYLEEAYKLHGKQLILLKKHHEEVMQKMGQLQQRKTATNVYNFPKSAAGYGAFFDKKQ
;
A
#
# COMPACT_ATOMS: atom_id res chain seq x y z
N MET A 1 -30.66 11.08 -11.55
CA MET A 1 -29.68 10.34 -10.72
C MET A 1 -29.78 10.91 -9.33
N ASN A 2 -30.16 10.12 -8.31
CA ASN A 2 -30.19 10.61 -6.94
C ASN A 2 -28.76 10.70 -6.37
N VAL A 3 -28.62 11.30 -5.20
CA VAL A 3 -27.31 11.54 -4.57
C VAL A 3 -26.59 10.21 -4.31
N LEU A 4 -27.28 9.21 -3.78
CA LEU A 4 -26.73 7.87 -3.54
C LEU A 4 -26.20 7.23 -4.84
N GLN A 5 -26.96 7.28 -5.93
CA GLN A 5 -26.53 6.76 -7.22
C GLN A 5 -25.30 7.49 -7.75
N LYS A 6 -25.21 8.82 -7.56
CA LYS A 6 -23.99 9.57 -7.90
C LYS A 6 -22.77 9.04 -7.13
N HIS A 7 -22.91 8.84 -5.82
CA HIS A 7 -21.81 8.42 -4.96
C HIS A 7 -21.36 6.99 -5.29
N THR A 8 -22.30 6.08 -5.59
CA THR A 8 -21.94 4.71 -6.01
C THR A 8 -21.22 4.65 -7.36
N VAL A 9 -21.59 5.52 -8.31
CA VAL A 9 -20.86 5.67 -9.58
C VAL A 9 -19.46 6.21 -9.35
N GLU A 10 -19.33 7.26 -8.54
CA GLU A 10 -18.05 7.88 -8.21
C GLU A 10 -17.11 6.91 -7.47
N LEU A 11 -17.66 6.09 -6.57
CA LEU A 11 -16.92 5.04 -5.87
C LEU A 11 -16.36 4.01 -6.84
N LEU A 12 -17.17 3.58 -7.81
CA LEU A 12 -16.72 2.66 -8.85
C LEU A 12 -15.62 3.30 -9.72
N GLN A 13 -15.75 4.58 -10.08
CA GLN A 13 -14.74 5.30 -10.86
C GLN A 13 -13.41 5.43 -10.11
N LEU A 14 -13.44 5.81 -8.83
CA LEU A 14 -12.24 5.86 -7.98
C LEU A 14 -11.62 4.46 -7.83
N THR A 15 -12.45 3.44 -7.69
CA THR A 15 -11.98 2.05 -7.64
C THR A 15 -11.27 1.68 -8.94
N TYR A 16 -11.82 1.99 -10.12
CA TYR A 16 -11.11 1.77 -11.39
C TYR A 16 -9.82 2.55 -11.51
N ARG A 17 -9.79 3.81 -11.05
CA ARG A 17 -8.58 4.63 -11.08
C ARG A 17 -7.48 4.04 -10.22
N LEU A 18 -7.82 3.54 -9.02
CA LEU A 18 -6.88 2.84 -8.17
C LEU A 18 -6.33 1.56 -8.82
N GLU A 19 -7.18 0.78 -9.49
CA GLU A 19 -6.71 -0.40 -10.22
C GLU A 19 -5.68 -0.02 -11.29
N LYS A 20 -5.90 1.06 -12.04
CA LYS A 20 -4.96 1.55 -13.05
C LYS A 20 -3.61 1.95 -12.45
N GLU A 21 -3.62 2.69 -11.34
CA GLU A 21 -2.37 3.08 -10.66
C GLU A 21 -1.61 1.86 -10.13
N LEU A 22 -2.32 0.87 -9.57
CA LEU A 22 -1.70 -0.36 -9.06
C LEU A 22 -1.12 -1.26 -10.15
N LEU A 23 -1.57 -1.12 -11.40
CA LEU A 23 -1.07 -1.88 -12.55
C LEU A 23 0.14 -1.21 -13.23
N LEU A 24 0.51 0.01 -12.82
CA LEU A 24 1.74 0.65 -13.32
C LEU A 24 2.97 -0.13 -12.86
N GLU A 25 4.00 -0.15 -13.71
CA GLU A 25 5.30 -0.74 -13.36
C GLU A 25 5.95 -0.03 -12.17
N GLU A 26 5.78 1.29 -12.11
CA GLU A 26 6.17 2.13 -10.98
C GLU A 26 4.93 2.86 -10.44
N PRO A 27 4.24 2.28 -9.44
CA PRO A 27 3.04 2.87 -8.86
C PRO A 27 3.36 4.14 -8.06
N HIS A 28 2.56 5.18 -8.26
CA HIS A 28 2.67 6.42 -7.48
C HIS A 28 1.97 6.24 -6.13
N LEU A 29 2.76 6.03 -5.07
CA LEU A 29 2.24 5.77 -3.72
C LEU A 29 1.34 6.89 -3.20
N ASP A 30 1.71 8.15 -3.42
CA ASP A 30 0.93 9.31 -2.96
C ASP A 30 -0.47 9.33 -3.60
N ILE A 31 -0.55 8.99 -4.89
CA ILE A 31 -1.83 8.91 -5.62
C ILE A 31 -2.64 7.72 -5.12
N ILE A 32 -1.99 6.57 -4.88
CA ILE A 32 -2.67 5.38 -4.34
C ILE A 32 -3.31 5.67 -2.99
N LEU A 33 -2.57 6.35 -2.09
CA LEU A 33 -3.07 6.71 -0.76
C LEU A 33 -4.25 7.70 -0.87
N ASP A 34 -4.10 8.76 -1.67
CA ASP A 34 -5.18 9.73 -1.92
C ASP A 34 -6.45 9.06 -2.47
N LEU A 35 -6.31 8.11 -3.40
CA LEU A 35 -7.44 7.35 -3.93
C LEU A 35 -8.08 6.42 -2.90
N ILE A 36 -7.32 5.87 -1.94
CA ILE A 36 -7.88 5.07 -0.85
C ILE A 36 -8.68 5.96 0.10
N ASP A 37 -8.12 7.11 0.50
CA ASP A 37 -8.77 8.07 1.39
C ASP A 37 -10.08 8.60 0.79
N GLN A 38 -10.08 8.99 -0.49
CA GLN A 38 -11.28 9.45 -1.19
C GLN A 38 -12.37 8.36 -1.25
N ARG A 39 -11.99 7.09 -1.42
CA ARG A 39 -12.94 5.98 -1.41
C ARG A 39 -13.54 5.77 -0.03
N GLU A 40 -12.75 5.88 1.03
CA GLU A 40 -13.24 5.73 2.41
C GLU A 40 -14.24 6.83 2.77
N ILE A 41 -13.94 8.08 2.43
CA ILE A 41 -14.86 9.22 2.60
C ILE A 41 -16.18 8.92 1.90
N LEU A 42 -16.11 8.51 0.63
CA LEU A 42 -17.29 8.28 -0.19
C LEU A 42 -18.12 7.07 0.29
N MET A 43 -17.49 6.03 0.83
CA MET A 43 -18.19 4.93 1.50
C MET A 43 -18.94 5.44 2.74
N GLY A 44 -18.30 6.29 3.55
CA GLY A 44 -18.96 6.92 4.70
C GLY A 44 -20.16 7.79 4.31
N GLU A 45 -20.06 8.53 3.21
CA GLU A 45 -21.18 9.32 2.67
C GLU A 45 -22.33 8.43 2.17
N ILE A 46 -22.02 7.30 1.51
CA ILE A 46 -23.02 6.32 1.09
C ILE A 46 -23.74 5.72 2.31
N ASP A 47 -22.98 5.32 3.34
CA ASP A 47 -23.53 4.78 4.58
C ASP A 47 -24.44 5.80 5.28
N ALA A 48 -24.04 7.07 5.32
CA ALA A 48 -24.85 8.15 5.88
C ALA A 48 -26.18 8.34 5.12
N LEU A 49 -26.15 8.28 3.78
CA LEU A 49 -27.35 8.38 2.95
C LEU A 49 -28.31 7.21 3.21
N ILE A 50 -27.78 5.98 3.31
CA ILE A 50 -28.57 4.79 3.65
C ILE A 50 -29.19 4.94 5.04
N ALA A 51 -28.44 5.43 6.02
CA ALA A 51 -28.94 5.68 7.38
C ALA A 51 -30.03 6.77 7.42
N GLN A 52 -30.01 7.73 6.49
CA GLN A 52 -31.05 8.73 6.31
C GLN A 52 -32.31 8.20 5.60
N GLY A 53 -32.31 6.93 5.18
CA GLY A 53 -33.44 6.26 4.56
C GLY A 53 -33.43 6.24 3.03
N GLU A 54 -32.34 6.69 2.39
CA GLU A 54 -32.16 6.47 0.95
C GLU A 54 -32.09 4.97 0.65
N ARG A 55 -32.80 4.54 -0.39
CA ARG A 55 -32.81 3.14 -0.80
C ARG A 55 -31.80 2.91 -1.91
N ILE A 56 -31.06 1.83 -1.80
CA ILE A 56 -30.17 1.35 -2.86
C ILE A 56 -31.05 0.79 -3.99
N ASP A 57 -31.03 1.46 -5.15
CA ASP A 57 -31.69 0.96 -6.35
C ASP A 57 -30.81 -0.09 -7.07
N GLU A 58 -31.38 -0.80 -8.04
CA GLU A 58 -30.65 -1.86 -8.76
C GLU A 58 -29.42 -1.36 -9.53
N ARG A 59 -29.39 -0.08 -9.92
CA ARG A 59 -28.20 0.49 -10.59
C ARG A 59 -27.08 0.72 -9.59
N SER A 60 -27.39 1.35 -8.47
CA SER A 60 -26.44 1.62 -7.37
C SER A 60 -25.89 0.32 -6.80
N LYS A 61 -26.76 -0.69 -6.64
CA LYS A 61 -26.35 -2.05 -6.24
C LYS A 61 -25.33 -2.65 -7.21
N LYS A 62 -25.58 -2.59 -8.53
CA LYS A 62 -24.63 -3.08 -9.53
C LYS A 62 -23.28 -2.36 -9.46
N TYR A 63 -23.27 -1.04 -9.28
CA TYR A 63 -22.03 -0.28 -9.14
C TYR A 63 -21.24 -0.68 -7.88
N LEU A 64 -21.93 -0.86 -6.75
CA LEU A 64 -21.32 -1.34 -5.49
C LEU A 64 -20.76 -2.76 -5.63
N GLU A 65 -21.50 -3.68 -6.24
CA GLU A 65 -21.04 -5.06 -6.47
C GLU A 65 -19.80 -5.10 -7.37
N GLU A 66 -19.76 -4.26 -8.41
CA GLU A 66 -18.61 -4.14 -9.30
C GLU A 66 -17.39 -3.57 -8.58
N ALA A 67 -17.58 -2.50 -7.79
CA ALA A 67 -16.52 -1.91 -6.98
C ALA A 67 -15.97 -2.92 -5.96
N TYR A 68 -16.83 -3.74 -5.35
CA TYR A 68 -16.41 -4.80 -4.43
C TYR A 68 -15.56 -5.88 -5.13
N LYS A 69 -15.97 -6.32 -6.33
CA LYS A 69 -15.20 -7.30 -7.11
C LYS A 69 -13.82 -6.76 -7.49
N LEU A 70 -13.73 -5.49 -7.89
CA LEU A 70 -12.46 -4.83 -8.21
C LEU A 70 -11.59 -4.70 -6.96
N HIS A 71 -12.18 -4.32 -5.82
CA HIS A 71 -11.45 -4.23 -4.56
C HIS A 71 -10.75 -5.55 -4.20
N GLY A 72 -11.43 -6.69 -4.37
CA GLY A 72 -10.82 -8.00 -4.14
C GLY A 72 -9.57 -8.25 -5.00
N LYS A 73 -9.58 -7.82 -6.28
CA LYS A 73 -8.41 -7.91 -7.16
C LYS A 73 -7.28 -6.97 -6.72
N GLN A 74 -7.63 -5.75 -6.30
CA GLN A 74 -6.67 -4.75 -5.83
C GLN A 74 -5.92 -5.20 -4.58
N LEU A 75 -6.58 -5.92 -3.66
CA LEU A 75 -5.92 -6.47 -2.48
C LEU A 75 -4.78 -7.43 -2.85
N ILE A 76 -4.96 -8.22 -3.91
CA ILE A 76 -3.92 -9.12 -4.42
C ILE A 76 -2.74 -8.31 -4.98
N LEU A 77 -3.02 -7.26 -5.75
CA LEU A 77 -1.98 -6.37 -6.31
C LEU A 77 -1.20 -5.64 -5.21
N LEU A 78 -1.91 -5.07 -4.23
CA LEU A 78 -1.29 -4.39 -3.08
C LEU A 78 -0.40 -5.33 -2.28
N LYS A 79 -0.83 -6.59 -2.06
CA LYS A 79 -0.01 -7.59 -1.38
C LYS A 79 1.26 -7.91 -2.17
N LYS A 80 1.17 -8.05 -3.49
CA LYS A 80 2.32 -8.25 -4.36
C LYS A 80 3.31 -7.08 -4.26
N HIS A 81 2.82 -5.85 -4.34
CA HIS A 81 3.64 -4.64 -4.18
C HIS A 81 4.32 -4.58 -2.80
N HIS A 82 3.60 -4.94 -1.74
CA HIS A 82 4.17 -5.02 -0.39
C HIS A 82 5.32 -6.04 -0.32
N GLU A 83 5.13 -7.23 -0.89
CA GLU A 83 6.17 -8.27 -0.93
C GLU A 83 7.41 -7.81 -1.71
N GLU A 84 7.23 -7.15 -2.86
CA GLU A 84 8.33 -6.60 -3.66
C GLU A 84 9.11 -5.51 -2.92
N VAL A 85 8.42 -4.59 -2.23
CA VAL A 85 9.05 -3.55 -1.41
C VAL A 85 9.84 -4.19 -0.27
N MET A 86 9.28 -5.18 0.43
CA MET A 86 9.97 -5.90 1.49
C MET A 86 11.23 -6.62 0.99
N GLN A 87 11.18 -7.24 -0.18
CA GLN A 87 12.36 -7.85 -0.81
C GLN A 87 13.44 -6.82 -1.14
N LYS A 88 13.07 -5.68 -1.74
CA LYS A 88 14.00 -4.58 -2.05
C LYS A 88 14.64 -4.03 -0.78
N MET A 89 13.88 -3.84 0.29
CA MET A 89 14.43 -3.43 1.59
C MET A 89 15.41 -4.45 2.17
N GLY A 90 15.09 -5.74 2.09
CA GLY A 90 15.99 -6.82 2.53
C GLY A 90 17.32 -6.80 1.77
N GLN A 91 17.28 -6.62 0.45
CA GLN A 91 18.49 -6.47 -0.37
C GLN A 91 19.30 -5.23 0.01
N LEU A 92 18.66 -4.09 0.28
CA LEU A 92 19.34 -2.87 0.75
C LEU A 92 20.02 -3.08 2.11
N GLN A 93 19.36 -3.77 3.04
CA GLN A 93 19.94 -4.11 4.34
C GLN A 93 21.15 -5.03 4.19
N GLN A 94 21.04 -6.08 3.36
CA GLN A 94 22.17 -6.97 3.06
C GLN A 94 23.35 -6.22 2.44
N ARG A 95 23.09 -5.31 1.50
CA ARG A 95 24.12 -4.45 0.90
C ARG A 95 24.78 -3.56 1.95
N LYS A 96 24.00 -2.90 2.83
CA LYS A 96 24.56 -2.09 3.93
C LYS A 96 25.44 -2.92 4.86
N THR A 97 25.00 -4.13 5.24
CA THR A 97 25.79 -5.04 6.09
C THR A 97 27.08 -5.47 5.40
N ALA A 98 27.02 -5.87 4.13
CA ALA A 98 28.20 -6.23 3.36
C ALA A 98 29.16 -5.03 3.21
N THR A 99 28.66 -3.85 2.85
CA THR A 99 29.46 -2.62 2.75
C THR A 99 30.10 -2.28 4.10
N ASN A 100 29.41 -2.44 5.24
CA ASN A 100 30.00 -2.24 6.55
C ASN A 100 31.11 -3.26 6.85
N VAL A 101 30.94 -4.53 6.50
CA VAL A 101 31.97 -5.57 6.65
C VAL A 101 33.23 -5.25 5.81
N TYR A 102 33.05 -4.74 4.59
CA TYR A 102 34.17 -4.37 3.71
C TYR A 102 34.77 -2.98 3.99
N ASN A 103 33.99 -2.03 4.55
CA ASN A 103 34.43 -0.69 4.94
C ASN A 103 34.86 -0.58 6.42
N PHE A 104 35.11 -1.68 7.11
CA PHE A 104 36.00 -1.67 8.28
C PHE A 104 37.45 -1.83 7.78
N PRO A 105 38.19 -0.74 7.48
CA PRO A 105 39.63 -0.84 7.38
C PRO A 105 40.14 -1.28 8.75
N LYS A 106 40.97 -2.32 8.75
CA LYS A 106 41.85 -2.83 9.83
C LYS A 106 42.44 -1.74 10.74
N SER A 107 41.64 -1.09 11.57
CA SER A 107 42.05 0.02 12.45
C SER A 107 41.02 0.34 13.53
N ALA A 108 40.39 -0.69 14.12
CA ALA A 108 39.63 -0.52 15.37
C ALA A 108 39.60 -1.83 16.18
N ALA A 109 40.79 -2.38 16.45
CA ALA A 109 41.02 -3.33 17.53
C ALA A 109 42.50 -3.28 17.96
N GLY A 110 43.00 -2.08 18.23
CA GLY A 110 44.15 -1.94 19.11
C GLY A 110 43.67 -2.16 20.53
N TYR A 111 43.66 -3.40 21.01
CA TYR A 111 43.80 -3.81 22.42
C TYR A 111 44.01 -5.34 22.44
N GLY A 112 45.18 -5.75 21.95
CA GLY A 112 45.74 -7.09 22.09
C GLY A 112 47.13 -7.07 22.74
N ALA A 113 47.43 -6.02 23.50
CA ALA A 113 48.50 -6.02 24.50
C ALA A 113 47.86 -6.35 25.86
N PHE A 114 48.59 -7.01 26.76
CA PHE A 114 48.11 -7.64 28.02
C PHE A 114 47.36 -8.95 27.70
N PHE A 115 47.90 -10.17 27.80
CA PHE A 115 48.62 -10.92 28.85
C PHE A 115 49.36 -12.07 28.10
N ASP A 116 50.49 -12.67 28.46
CA ASP A 116 51.37 -12.69 29.63
C ASP A 116 52.75 -13.14 29.10
N LYS A 117 53.83 -12.48 29.52
CA LYS A 117 55.17 -13.07 29.50
C LYS A 117 55.45 -13.46 30.94
N LYS A 118 55.52 -14.76 31.25
CA LYS A 118 56.30 -15.28 32.38
C LYS A 118 56.55 -16.78 32.29
N GLN A 119 57.86 -17.07 32.22
CA GLN A 119 58.63 -18.30 32.50
C GLN A 119 58.38 -19.55 31.67
#